data_AF-A0A679I0J7-F1
#
_entry.id   AF-A0A679I0J7-F1
#
_cell.length_a   1.000
_cell.length_b   1.000
_cell.length_c   1.000
_cell.angle_alpha   90.00
_cell.angle_beta   90.00
_cell.angle_gamma   90.00
#
_symmetry.space_group_name_H-M   'P 1'
#
loop_
_entity.id
_entity.type
_entity.pdbx_description
1 polymer ?
#
loop_
_entity_poly.entity_id
_entity_poly.type
_entity_poly.pdbx_seq_one_letter_code
_entity_poly.pdbx_strand_id
1 'polypeptide(L)' 'MAAFSTTTEAESRCRQMVAAGTWVNAHVARNVTGHIVARFQRFMSPSAPGEGAWVETTDNATT' A
#
# COMPACT_ATOMS: atom_id res chain seq x y z
N MET A 1 -0.23 -7.12 13.77
CA MET A 1 -0.11 -6.92 12.32
C MET A 1 -0.92 -8.01 11.66
N ALA A 2 -2.05 -7.66 11.05
CA ALA A 2 -2.91 -8.62 10.38
C ALA A 2 -2.44 -8.68 8.92
N ALA A 3 -1.94 -9.82 8.44
CA ALA A 3 -1.48 -9.90 7.06
C ALA A 3 -2.66 -9.94 6.08
N PHE A 4 -2.44 -9.50 4.83
CA PHE A 4 -3.42 -9.70 3.76
C PHE A 4 -3.69 -11.20 3.55
N SER A 5 -4.96 -11.60 3.61
CA SER A 5 -5.36 -13.00 3.44
C SER A 5 -5.53 -13.37 1.97
N THR A 6 -5.90 -12.41 1.12
CA THR A 6 -6.07 -12.61 -0.32
C THR A 6 -5.60 -11.40 -1.13
N THR A 7 -5.29 -11.60 -2.42
CA THR A 7 -4.89 -10.51 -3.32
C THR A 7 -6.05 -9.54 -3.53
N THR A 8 -7.28 -10.04 -3.59
CA THR A 8 -8.49 -9.23 -3.70
C THR A 8 -8.69 -8.30 -2.49
N GLU A 9 -8.44 -8.81 -1.28
CA GLU A 9 -8.48 -8.00 -0.06
C GLU A 9 -7.43 -6.88 -0.10
N ALA A 10 -6.20 -7.23 -0.48
CA ALA A 10 -5.12 -6.25 -0.65
C ALA A 10 -5.47 -5.20 -1.71
N GLU A 11 -6.11 -5.58 -2.81
CA GLU A 11 -6.50 -4.66 -3.89
C GLU A 11 -7.60 -3.71 -3.42
N SER A 12 -8.60 -4.25 -2.72
CA SER A 12 -9.67 -3.46 -2.12
C SER A 12 -9.11 -2.43 -1.15
N ARG A 13 -8.15 -2.84 -0.30
CA ARG A 13 -7.45 -1.95 0.63
C ARG A 13 -6.67 -0.87 -0.10
N CYS A 14 -5.89 -1.23 -1.12
CA CYS A 14 -5.16 -0.27 -1.95
C CYS A 14 -6.08 0.80 -2.53
N ARG A 15 -7.22 0.40 -3.09
CA ARG A 15 -8.22 1.33 -3.64
C ARG A 15 -8.81 2.24 -2.57
N GLN A 16 -9.16 1.70 -1.41
CA GLN A 16 -9.71 2.49 -0.30
C GLN A 16 -8.72 3.54 0.20
N MET A 17 -7.44 3.19 0.35
CA MET A 17 -6.41 4.09 0.86
C MET A 17 -6.02 5.18 -0.14
N VAL A 18 -6.04 4.86 -1.43
CA VAL A 18 -5.87 5.85 -2.50
C VAL A 18 -7.09 6.79 -2.57
N ALA A 19 -8.31 6.24 -2.48
CA ALA A 19 -9.54 7.05 -2.46
C ALA A 19 -9.64 7.96 -1.22
N ALA A 20 -9.11 7.51 -0.08
CA ALA A 20 -8.99 8.31 1.15
C ALA A 20 -7.89 9.39 1.08
N GLY A 21 -7.04 9.37 0.04
CA GLY A 21 -5.92 10.29 -0.11
C GLY A 21 -4.73 9.99 0.82
N THR A 22 -4.78 8.90 1.58
CA THR A 22 -3.67 8.46 2.44
C THR A 22 -2.49 7.96 1.62
N TRP A 23 -2.77 7.27 0.52
CA TRP A 23 -1.77 6.81 -0.45
C TRP A 23 -1.95 7.54 -1.78
N VAL A 24 -0.85 7.83 -2.46
CA VAL A 24 -0.87 8.50 -3.77
C VAL A 24 -1.20 7.52 -4.87
N ASN A 25 -0.55 6.36 -4.82
CA ASN A 25 -0.74 5.24 -5.73
C ASN A 25 -0.46 3.94 -4.98
N ALA A 26 -1.04 2.83 -5.42
CA ALA A 26 -0.84 1.54 -4.79
C ALA A 26 -1.05 0.37 -5.76
N HIS A 27 -0.25 -0.67 -5.57
CA HIS A 27 -0.27 -1.91 -6.33
C HIS A 27 -0.18 -3.10 -5.39
N VAL A 28 -0.85 -4.18 -5.75
CA VAL A 28 -0.72 -5.47 -5.05
C VAL A 28 0.25 -6.35 -5.81
N ALA A 29 1.13 -7.00 -5.08
CA ALA A 29 2.08 -7.97 -5.63
C ALA A 29 2.25 -9.15 -4.67
N ARG A 30 2.97 -10.16 -5.13
CA ARG A 30 3.58 -11.16 -4.26
C ARG A 30 5.09 -10.91 -4.21
N ASN A 31 5.66 -10.94 -3.01
CA ASN A 31 7.10 -10.84 -2.87
C ASN A 31 7.79 -12.18 -3.22
N VAL A 32 9.12 -12.20 -3.16
CA VAL A 32 9.93 -13.39 -3.45
C VAL A 32 9.67 -14.57 -2.49
N THR A 33 9.08 -14.31 -1.31
CA THR A 33 8.70 -15.34 -0.33
C THR A 33 7.25 -15.81 -0.50
N GLY A 34 6.54 -15.33 -1.52
CA GLY A 34 5.17 -15.71 -1.83
C GLY A 34 4.10 -15.00 -0.99
N HIS A 35 4.47 -14.05 -0.14
CA HIS A 35 3.54 -13.27 0.67
C HIS A 35 2.86 -12.19 -0.17
N ILE A 36 1.59 -11.92 0.12
CA ILE A 36 0.82 -10.84 -0.50
C ILE A 36 1.27 -9.53 0.12
N VAL A 37 1.66 -8.58 -0.72
CA VAL A 37 2.12 -7.24 -0.33
C VAL A 37 1.33 -6.16 -1.05
N ALA A 38 1.07 -5.07 -0.34
CA ALA A 38 0.67 -3.80 -0.93
C ALA A 38 1.91 -2.91 -1.06
N ARG A 39 2.25 -2.53 -2.28
CA ARG A 39 3.30 -1.54 -2.58
C ARG A 39 2.61 -0.22 -2.87
N PHE A 40 2.81 0.80 -2.03
CA PHE A 40 2.15 2.09 -2.14
C PHE A 40 3.14 3.25 -2.12
N GLN A 41 2.79 4.33 -2.80
CA GLN A 41 3.53 5.57 -2.79
C GLN A 41 2.92 6.50 -1.74
N ARG A 42 3.75 7.01 -0.84
CA ARG A 42 3.35 8.03 0.14
C ARG A 42 4.09 9.34 -0.12
N PHE A 43 3.49 10.47 0.24
CA PHE A 43 4.19 11.74 0.27
C PHE A 43 5.28 11.71 1.35
N MET A 44 6.52 12.03 0.97
CA MET A 44 7.64 12.15 1.93
C MET A 44 7.63 13.48 2.69
N SER A 45 6.98 14.50 2.12
CA SER A 45 6.71 15.78 2.77
C SER A 45 5.40 16.37 2.25
N PRO A 46 4.60 17.04 3.10
CA PRO A 46 3.46 17.84 2.66
C PRO A 46 3.83 18.93 1.65
N SER A 47 5.09 19.39 1.67
CA SER A 47 5.59 20.48 0.82
C SER A 47 6.24 20.01 -0.49
N ALA A 48 6.44 18.70 -0.69
CA ALA A 48 7.07 18.14 -1.89
C ALA A 48 6.33 16.88 -2.38
N PRO A 49 5.13 17.05 -2.98
CA PRO A 49 4.28 15.92 -3.35
C PRO A 49 4.82 15.07 -4.53
N GLY A 50 5.88 15.51 -5.21
CA GLY A 50 6.43 14.82 -6.39
C GLY A 50 7.43 13.70 -6.08
N GLU A 51 8.07 13.69 -4.92
CA GLU A 51 9.09 12.69 -4.53
C GLU A 51 8.50 11.66 -3.56
N GLY A 52 7.36 11.08 -3.91
CA GLY A 52 6.77 10.05 -3.06
C GLY A 52 7.63 8.78 -3.04
N ALA A 53 8.00 8.29 -1.85
CA ALA A 53 8.70 7.02 -1.72
C ALA A 53 7.74 5.84 -1.84
N TRP A 54 8.18 4.81 -2.55
CA TRP A 54 7.50 3.52 -2.57
C TRP A 54 7.79 2.76 -1.28
N VAL A 55 6.74 2.33 -0.62
CA VAL A 55 6.76 1.52 0.60
C VAL A 55 6.05 0.21 0.30
N GLU A 56 6.57 -0.89 0.82
CA GLU A 56 5.91 -2.18 0.79
C GLU A 56 5.43 -2.56 2.17
N THR A 57 4.19 -3.04 2.26
CA THR A 57 3.64 -3.59 3.49
C THR A 57 2.96 -4.93 3.23
N THR A 58 3.19 -5.88 4.12
CA THR A 58 2.38 -7.10 4.24
C THR A 58 1.20 -6.89 5.19
N ASP A 59 1.18 -5.78 5.93
CA ASP A 59 0.21 -5.51 6.98
C ASP A 59 -1.04 -4.84 6.42
N ASN A 60 -2.18 -5.42 6.78
CA ASN A 60 -3.52 -4.91 6.55
C ASN A 60 -4.06 -4.15 7.77
N ALA A 61 -3.35 -4.13 8.90
CA ALA A 61 -3.73 -3.33 10.05
C ALA A 61 -3.47 -1.84 9.77
N THR A 62 -4.56 -1.09 9.60
CA THR A 62 -4.72 0.38 9.69
C THR A 62 -3.45 1.23 9.87
N THR A 63 -2.62 1.32 8.83
CA THR A 63 -1.73 2.46 8.58
C THR A 63 -2.20 3.18 7.34
#